data_AF-A0AAU4XT11-F1
#
_entry.id   AF-A0AAU4XT11-F1
#
_cell.length_a   1.000
_cell.length_b   1.000
_cell.length_c   1.000
_cell.angle_alpha   90.00
_cell.angle_beta   90.00
_cell.angle_gamma   90.00
#
_symmetry.space_group_name_H-M   'P 1'
#
loop_
_entity.id
_entity.type
_entity.pdbx_description
1 polymer ?
#
loop_
_entity_poly.entity_id
_entity_poly.type
_entity_poly.pdbx_seq_one_letter_code
_entity_poly.pdbx_strand_id
1 'polypeptide(L)'
;MTESGLFELETVVVGQPKRSRWRSYKGPWLTVSTVEGALLAQVTHTDDTRFLLTRTSGELITEIARHAGFAQFGSVRFRFTDPADREVGSAVARGLVKTRQLSIQTERGRRLFLTRLGHLSDEWCLTETDPEQSPAPEVLGRSR
;
A
#
# COMPACT_ATOMS: atom_id res chain seq x y z
N MET A 1 -5.42 20.08 -21.93
CA MET A 1 -5.54 18.68 -21.49
C MET A 1 -5.75 18.71 -19.99
N THR A 2 -6.90 18.24 -19.51
CA THR A 2 -7.17 18.05 -18.09
C THR A 2 -6.35 16.84 -17.63
N GLU A 3 -5.44 17.02 -16.67
CA GLU A 3 -4.77 15.90 -16.01
C GLU A 3 -5.83 15.06 -15.30
N SER A 4 -5.94 13.78 -15.67
CA SER A 4 -6.83 12.85 -14.98
C SER A 4 -6.38 12.69 -13.52
N GLY A 5 -7.31 12.85 -12.59
CA GLY A 5 -6.99 12.72 -11.17
C GLY A 5 -6.54 11.30 -10.81
N LEU A 6 -5.57 11.17 -9.90
CA LEU A 6 -5.06 9.89 -9.40
C LEU A 6 -6.18 8.92 -8.95
N PHE A 7 -7.30 9.46 -8.46
CA PHE A 7 -8.43 8.71 -7.91
C PHE A 7 -9.63 8.61 -8.88
N GLU A 8 -9.52 9.18 -10.08
CA GLU A 8 -10.56 9.10 -11.12
C GLU A 8 -10.34 7.92 -12.07
N LEU A 9 -9.18 7.28 -11.98
CA LEU A 9 -8.78 6.16 -12.83
C LEU A 9 -9.20 4.83 -12.22
N GLU A 10 -9.75 3.94 -13.05
CA GLU A 10 -10.08 2.57 -12.66
C GLU A 10 -8.82 1.70 -12.51
N THR A 11 -7.73 2.04 -13.21
CA THR A 11 -6.48 1.28 -13.19
C THR A 11 -5.28 2.22 -13.20
N VAL A 12 -4.28 1.91 -12.38
CA VAL A 12 -2.99 2.58 -12.34
C VAL A 12 -1.86 1.55 -12.30
N VAL A 13 -0.69 1.94 -12.78
CA VAL A 13 0.53 1.14 -12.73
C VAL A 13 1.42 1.70 -11.62
N VAL A 14 1.79 0.85 -10.66
CA VAL A 14 2.75 1.19 -9.61
C VAL A 14 4.09 0.56 -9.95
N GLY A 15 5.06 1.40 -10.32
CA GLY A 15 6.42 0.99 -10.65
C GLY A 15 7.37 1.14 -9.47
N GLN A 16 8.16 0.10 -9.19
CA GLN A 16 9.31 0.20 -8.30
C GLN A 16 10.61 0.23 -9.12
N PRO A 17 11.33 1.37 -9.15
CA PRO A 17 12.58 1.46 -9.91
C PRO A 17 13.61 0.45 -9.40
N LYS A 18 14.32 -0.23 -10.32
CA LYS A 18 15.37 -1.18 -9.97
C LYS A 18 16.53 -0.43 -9.28
N ARG A 19 16.74 -0.72 -8.00
CA ARG A 19 17.83 -0.15 -7.21
C ARG A 19 19.02 -1.10 -7.21
N SER A 20 20.14 -0.64 -7.77
CA SER A 20 21.41 -1.35 -7.68
C SER A 20 22.26 -0.75 -6.56
N ARG A 21 22.94 -1.57 -5.77
CA ARG A 21 23.93 -1.06 -4.79
C ARG A 21 25.13 -0.39 -5.48
N TRP A 22 25.34 -0.67 -6.77
CA TRP A 22 26.46 -0.14 -7.58
C TRP A 22 26.14 1.18 -8.29
N ARG A 23 24.87 1.56 -8.39
CA ARG A 23 24.45 2.84 -8.95
C ARG A 23 23.64 3.57 -7.90
N SER A 24 24.11 4.74 -7.47
CA SER A 24 23.39 5.60 -6.52
C SER A 24 22.14 6.16 -7.19
N TYR A 25 21.08 5.35 -7.26
CA TYR A 25 19.79 5.79 -7.74
C TYR A 25 19.21 6.79 -6.73
N LYS A 26 18.99 8.02 -7.20
CA LYS A 26 18.48 9.15 -6.40
C LYS A 26 17.02 9.50 -6.70
N GLY A 27 16.37 8.72 -7.57
CA GLY A 27 14.98 8.96 -7.95
C GLY A 27 13.96 8.43 -6.93
N PRO A 28 12.67 8.52 -7.26
CA PRO A 28 11.59 8.16 -6.35
C PRO A 28 11.62 6.69 -5.94
N TRP A 29 11.01 6.39 -4.80
CA TRP A 29 10.84 5.03 -4.30
C TRP A 29 9.83 4.23 -5.09
N LEU A 30 8.72 4.86 -5.45
CA LEU A 30 7.69 4.32 -6.33
C LEU A 30 7.22 5.41 -7.29
N THR A 31 6.76 5.01 -8.46
CA THR A 31 6.05 5.87 -9.41
C THR A 31 4.66 5.32 -9.62
N VAL A 32 3.67 6.20 -9.72
CA VAL A 32 2.31 5.86 -10.12
C VAL A 32 2.05 6.47 -11.48
N SER A 33 1.69 5.65 -12.45
CA SER A 33 1.43 6.08 -13.82
C SER A 33 0.10 5.52 -14.35
N THR A 34 -0.40 6.08 -15.44
CA THR A 34 -1.46 5.45 -16.21
C THR A 34 -0.96 4.16 -16.88
N VAL A 35 -1.88 3.38 -17.45
CA VAL A 35 -1.54 2.16 -18.21
C VAL A 35 -0.72 2.49 -19.46
N GLU A 36 -0.93 3.67 -20.05
CA GLU A 36 -0.19 4.20 -21.19
C GLU A 36 1.20 4.74 -20.80
N GLY A 37 1.53 4.74 -19.49
CA GLY A 37 2.83 5.16 -18.97
C GLY A 37 2.96 6.65 -18.63
N ALA A 38 1.87 7.41 -18.65
CA ALA A 38 1.90 8.81 -18.21
C ALA A 38 2.06 8.89 -16.68
N LEU A 39 3.09 9.59 -16.19
CA LEU A 39 3.35 9.71 -14.75
C LEU A 39 2.29 10.60 -14.07
N LEU A 40 1.72 10.12 -12.97
CA LEU A 40 0.67 10.80 -12.20
C LEU A 40 1.19 11.28 -10.85
N ALA A 41 1.93 10.42 -10.16
CA ALA A 41 2.43 10.68 -8.81
C ALA A 41 3.71 9.89 -8.53
N GLN A 42 4.39 10.25 -7.46
CA GLN A 42 5.61 9.60 -7.02
C GLN A 42 5.67 9.51 -5.51
N VAL A 43 6.26 8.43 -5.02
CA VAL A 43 6.57 8.24 -3.60
C VAL A 43 8.04 8.54 -3.41
N THR A 44 8.35 9.52 -2.58
CA THR A 44 9.72 9.80 -2.12
C THR A 44 9.84 9.44 -0.64
N HIS A 45 11.05 9.30 -0.14
CA HIS A 45 11.32 9.03 1.27
C HIS A 45 12.21 10.11 1.81
N THR A 46 11.81 10.64 2.96
CA THR A 46 12.52 11.72 3.64
C THR A 46 13.48 11.16 4.67
N ASP A 47 13.07 10.10 5.38
CA ASP A 47 13.85 9.36 6.37
C ASP A 47 13.30 7.94 6.51
N ASP A 48 14.01 7.06 7.25
CA ASP A 48 13.73 5.61 7.39
C ASP A 48 12.28 5.25 7.80
N THR A 49 11.51 6.23 8.27
CA THR A 49 10.16 6.09 8.76
C THR A 49 9.13 6.91 7.98
N ARG A 50 9.52 7.75 7.04
CA ARG A 50 8.60 8.70 6.38
C ARG A 50 8.71 8.68 4.87
N PHE A 51 7.54 8.62 4.24
CA PHE A 51 7.39 8.68 2.80
C PHE A 51 6.38 9.75 2.42
N LEU A 52 6.57 10.39 1.27
CA LEU A 52 5.68 11.40 0.74
C LEU A 52 5.16 10.95 -0.61
N LEU A 53 3.83 10.88 -0.76
CA LEU A 53 3.18 10.76 -2.06
C LEU A 53 2.88 12.15 -2.60
N THR A 54 3.50 12.52 -3.71
CA THR A 54 3.32 13.81 -4.37
C THR A 54 2.86 13.65 -5.81
N ARG A 55 2.10 14.60 -6.33
CA ARG A 55 1.84 14.73 -7.77
C ARG A 55 3.13 15.04 -8.53
N THR A 56 3.11 14.89 -9.85
CA THR A 56 4.17 15.36 -10.75
C THR A 56 4.47 16.85 -10.60
N SER A 57 3.47 17.65 -10.24
CA SER A 57 3.59 19.09 -9.92
C SER A 57 4.36 19.39 -8.63
N GLY A 58 4.61 18.38 -7.77
CA GLY A 58 5.19 18.55 -6.44
C GLY A 58 4.16 18.79 -5.33
N GLU A 59 2.87 18.90 -5.67
CA GLU A 59 1.79 18.98 -4.68
C GLU A 59 1.76 17.72 -3.80
N LEU A 60 1.78 17.92 -2.47
CA LEU A 60 1.65 16.82 -1.51
C LEU A 60 0.22 16.27 -1.54
N ILE A 61 0.10 14.95 -1.68
CA ILE A 61 -1.18 14.23 -1.58
C ILE A 61 -1.32 13.64 -0.19
N THR A 62 -0.30 12.92 0.27
CA THR A 62 -0.30 12.33 1.62
C THR A 62 1.12 12.06 2.12
N GLU A 63 1.32 12.25 3.43
CA GLU A 63 2.48 11.74 4.14
C GLU A 63 2.16 10.35 4.72
N ILE A 64 3.14 9.45 4.64
CA ILE A 64 3.04 8.06 5.06
C ILE A 64 4.10 7.83 6.14
N ALA A 65 3.66 7.75 7.39
CA ALA A 65 4.53 7.46 8.54
C ALA A 65 4.52 5.97 8.86
N ARG A 66 5.69 5.34 8.83
CA ARG A 66 5.93 3.93 9.14
C ARG A 66 6.36 3.78 10.60
N HIS A 67 5.62 2.99 11.35
CA HIS A 67 5.91 2.60 12.72
C HIS A 67 6.10 1.08 12.78
N ALA A 68 7.34 0.63 13.00
CA ALA A 68 7.61 -0.78 13.24
C ALA A 68 7.38 -1.09 14.74
N GLY A 69 6.66 -2.17 15.04
CA GLY A 69 6.59 -2.71 16.40
C GLY A 69 7.95 -3.21 16.90
N PHE A 70 8.06 -3.48 18.21
CA PHE A 70 9.30 -4.00 18.81
C PHE A 70 9.77 -5.28 18.09
N ALA A 71 11.05 -5.26 17.69
CA ALA A 71 11.78 -6.28 16.93
C ALA A 71 11.29 -6.50 15.48
N GLN A 72 12.20 -7.04 14.66
CA GLN A 72 12.01 -7.43 13.26
C GLN A 72 10.80 -8.35 12.99
N PHE A 73 10.13 -8.86 14.03
CA PHE A 73 8.96 -9.74 13.95
C PHE A 73 7.61 -9.03 14.19
N GLY A 74 7.62 -7.75 14.58
CA GLY A 74 6.42 -6.98 14.87
C GLY A 74 5.60 -6.58 13.64
N SER A 75 4.31 -6.33 13.84
CA SER A 75 3.49 -5.68 12.81
C SER A 75 4.05 -4.30 12.47
N VAL A 76 4.06 -3.95 11.20
CA VAL A 76 4.39 -2.60 10.74
C VAL A 76 3.08 -1.85 10.51
N ARG A 77 2.92 -0.72 11.19
CA ARG A 77 1.81 0.20 11.00
C ARG A 77 2.26 1.33 10.09
N PHE A 78 1.38 1.74 9.19
CA PHE A 78 1.51 2.91 8.36
C PHE A 78 0.37 3.87 8.73
N ARG A 79 0.68 5.13 8.94
CA ARG A 79 -0.30 6.20 9.15
C ARG A 79 -0.28 7.12 7.94
N PHE A 80 -1.45 7.46 7.41
CA PHE A 80 -1.61 8.34 6.27
C PHE A 80 -2.16 9.68 6.75
N THR A 81 -1.46 10.77 6.48
CA THR A 81 -1.92 12.13 6.78
C THR A 81 -2.07 12.96 5.51
N ASP A 82 -3.08 13.80 5.45
CA ASP A 82 -3.27 14.76 4.36
C ASP A 82 -2.33 15.97 4.51
N PRO A 83 -2.29 16.91 3.54
CA PRO A 83 -1.47 18.11 3.63
C PRO A 83 -1.84 19.07 4.76
N ALA A 84 -3.01 18.89 5.38
CA ALA A 84 -3.47 19.64 6.55
C ALA A 84 -3.16 18.91 7.88
N ASP A 85 -2.30 17.89 7.84
CA ASP A 85 -1.89 17.03 8.97
C ASP A 85 -3.05 16.26 9.64
N ARG A 86 -4.12 15.99 8.88
CA ARG A 86 -5.25 15.17 9.35
C ARG A 86 -5.00 13.73 8.98
N GLU A 87 -5.22 12.82 9.93
CA GLU A 87 -5.15 11.38 9.65
C GLU A 87 -6.32 10.97 8.76
N VAL A 88 -6.01 10.53 7.54
CA VAL A 88 -7.00 10.06 6.55
C VAL A 88 -7.11 8.53 6.52
N GLY A 89 -6.20 7.85 7.20
CA GLY A 89 -6.30 6.42 7.44
C GLY A 89 -5.02 5.80 7.98
N SER A 90 -5.06 4.48 8.13
CA SER A 90 -3.90 3.69 8.51
C SER A 90 -3.87 2.35 7.79
N ALA A 91 -2.69 1.75 7.67
CA ALA A 91 -2.53 0.38 7.21
C ALA A 91 -1.69 -0.43 8.19
N VAL A 92 -1.96 -1.72 8.29
CA VAL A 92 -1.18 -2.65 9.10
C VAL A 92 -0.73 -3.81 8.24
N ALA A 93 0.58 -4.01 8.19
CA ALA A 93 1.23 -5.19 7.63
C ALA A 93 1.64 -6.11 8.77
N ARG A 94 1.22 -7.39 8.72
CA ARG A 94 1.64 -8.41 9.69
C ARG A 94 2.99 -9.02 9.25
N GLY A 95 4.01 -8.92 10.11
CA GLY A 95 5.22 -9.76 10.09
C GLY A 95 6.22 -9.60 8.92
N LEU A 96 7.28 -10.43 8.95
CA LEU A 96 8.40 -10.43 8.01
C LEU A 96 8.00 -10.91 6.60
N VAL A 97 8.34 -10.08 5.61
CA VAL A 97 8.63 -10.45 4.21
C VAL A 97 7.48 -11.08 3.43
N LYS A 98 7.03 -10.36 2.39
CA LYS A 98 5.92 -10.73 1.49
C LYS A 98 4.59 -10.91 2.22
N THR A 99 4.21 -9.90 3.01
CA THR A 99 2.87 -9.79 3.59
C THR A 99 1.82 -10.05 2.51
N ARG A 100 1.11 -11.18 2.63
CA ARG A 100 0.07 -11.59 1.68
C ARG A 100 -1.18 -10.73 1.81
N GLN A 101 -1.36 -10.03 2.94
CA GLN A 101 -2.53 -9.22 3.22
C GLN A 101 -2.19 -7.96 4.01
N LEU A 102 -2.66 -6.80 3.54
CA LEU A 102 -2.64 -5.54 4.27
C LEU A 102 -4.05 -5.23 4.78
N SER A 103 -4.18 -4.94 6.07
CA SER A 103 -5.42 -4.34 6.61
C SER A 103 -5.32 -2.82 6.47
N ILE A 104 -6.32 -2.19 5.89
CA ILE A 104 -6.43 -0.74 5.73
C ILE A 104 -7.64 -0.27 6.54
N GLN A 105 -7.47 0.77 7.34
CA GLN A 105 -8.54 1.46 8.05
C GLN A 105 -8.66 2.86 7.46
N THR A 106 -9.84 3.19 6.94
CA THR A 106 -10.16 4.53 6.42
C THR A 106 -10.56 5.47 7.57
N GLU A 107 -10.47 6.78 7.35
CA GLU A 107 -10.97 7.81 8.27
C GLU A 107 -12.41 7.56 8.73
N ARG A 108 -13.28 7.05 7.84
CA ARG A 108 -14.68 6.74 8.14
C ARG A 108 -14.87 5.45 8.96
N GLY A 109 -13.80 4.86 9.47
CA GLY A 109 -13.82 3.61 10.22
C GLY A 109 -14.06 2.35 9.37
N ARG A 110 -14.19 2.48 8.04
CA ARG A 110 -14.31 1.31 7.15
C ARG A 110 -12.98 0.56 7.12
N ARG A 111 -13.05 -0.76 7.21
CA ARG A 111 -11.89 -1.65 7.14
C ARG A 111 -11.88 -2.36 5.81
N LEU A 112 -10.73 -2.32 5.14
CA LEU A 112 -10.49 -2.97 3.86
C LEU A 112 -9.28 -3.91 3.99
N PHE A 113 -9.25 -4.93 3.15
CA PHE A 113 -8.18 -5.92 3.12
C PHE A 113 -7.64 -5.99 1.69
N LEU A 114 -6.37 -5.64 1.53
CA LEU A 114 -5.66 -5.78 0.27
C LEU A 114 -4.88 -7.09 0.30
N THR A 115 -5.35 -8.10 -0.43
CA THR A 115 -4.81 -9.47 -0.39
C THR A 115 -4.18 -9.85 -1.71
N ARG A 116 -2.94 -10.33 -1.67
CA ARG A 116 -2.21 -10.87 -2.82
C ARG A 116 -2.83 -12.20 -3.25
N LEU A 117 -3.21 -12.33 -4.52
CA LEU A 117 -3.93 -13.51 -5.04
C LEU A 117 -3.09 -14.81 -4.99
N GLY A 118 -1.77 -14.70 -4.93
CA GLY A 118 -0.86 -15.82 -4.74
C GLY A 118 0.52 -15.36 -4.30
N HIS A 119 1.36 -16.28 -3.80
CA HIS A 119 2.69 -15.94 -3.24
C HIS A 119 3.64 -15.24 -4.24
N LEU A 120 3.40 -15.40 -5.55
CA LEU A 120 4.17 -14.82 -6.64
C LEU A 120 3.35 -13.89 -7.54
N SER A 121 2.06 -13.68 -7.27
CA SER A 121 1.19 -12.88 -8.15
C SER A 121 1.43 -11.39 -7.93
N ASP A 122 1.59 -10.58 -8.96
CA ASP A 122 1.68 -9.12 -8.77
C ASP A 122 0.30 -8.46 -8.65
N GLU A 123 -0.76 -9.25 -8.70
CA GLU A 123 -2.15 -8.83 -8.54
C GLU A 123 -2.59 -8.86 -7.08
N TRP A 124 -3.32 -7.81 -6.70
CA TRP A 124 -3.90 -7.64 -5.38
C TRP A 124 -5.41 -7.43 -5.50
N CYS A 125 -6.16 -8.06 -4.60
CA CYS A 125 -7.60 -7.90 -4.50
C CYS A 125 -7.95 -7.09 -3.25
N LEU A 126 -8.88 -6.14 -3.38
CA LEU A 126 -9.38 -5.31 -2.30
C LEU A 126 -10.77 -5.80 -1.88
N THR A 127 -10.93 -6.19 -0.62
CA THR A 127 -12.22 -6.67 -0.06
C THR A 127 -12.56 -5.94 1.23
N GLU A 128 -13.86 -5.83 1.55
CA GLU A 128 -14.30 -5.30 2.86
C GLU A 128 -14.28 -6.39 3.95
N THR A 129 -14.46 -7.66 3.57
CA THR A 129 -14.40 -8.81 4.47
C THR A 129 -12.98 -9.35 4.53
N ASP A 130 -12.52 -9.79 5.71
CA ASP A 130 -11.23 -10.45 5.89
C ASP A 130 -11.26 -11.85 5.23
N PRO A 131 -10.58 -12.08 4.09
CA PRO A 131 -10.58 -13.39 3.43
C PRO A 131 -9.88 -14.47 4.26
N GLU A 132 -9.04 -14.11 5.24
CA GLU A 132 -8.40 -15.08 6.14
C GLU A 132 -9.30 -15.49 7.32
N GLN A 133 -10.44 -14.81 7.52
CA GLN A 133 -11.46 -15.16 8.52
C GLN A 133 -12.75 -15.74 7.92
N SER A 134 -12.75 -16.09 6.63
CA SER A 134 -13.83 -16.90 6.05
C SER A 134 -13.99 -18.17 6.90
N PRO A 135 -15.21 -18.58 7.28
CA PRO A 135 -15.41 -19.64 8.27
C PRO A 135 -14.64 -20.88 7.82
N ALA A 136 -13.88 -21.48 8.74
CA ALA A 136 -13.24 -22.77 8.52
C ALA A 136 -14.28 -23.72 7.90
N PRO A 137 -13.95 -24.50 6.86
CA PRO A 137 -14.88 -25.47 6.32
C PRO A 137 -15.41 -26.29 7.48
N GLU A 138 -16.73 -26.23 7.68
CA GLU A 138 -17.43 -27.05 8.64
C GLU A 138 -16.99 -28.49 8.39
N VAL A 139 -16.38 -29.13 9.39
CA VAL A 139 -15.96 -30.52 9.28
C VAL A 139 -17.25 -31.34 9.15
N LEU A 140 -17.69 -31.55 7.91
CA LEU A 140 -18.74 -32.50 7.58
C LEU A 140 -18.31 -33.85 8.16
N GLY A 141 -19.17 -34.38 9.02
CA GLY A 141 -18.86 -35.36 10.04
C GLY A 141 -18.06 -36.57 9.55
N ARG A 142 -17.21 -37.08 10.45
CA ARG A 142 -16.62 -38.41 10.32
C ARG A 142 -17.74 -39.45 10.43
N SER A 143 -18.11 -40.10 9.34
CA SER A 143 -18.83 -41.37 9.40
C SER A 143 -17.86 -42.46 9.88
N ARG A 144 -18.27 -43.19 10.91
CA ARG A 144 -17.59 -44.41 11.40
C ARG A 144 -17.71 -45.55 10.41
#